data_AF-A0A3D3FSK9-F1
#
_entry.id   AF-A0A3D3FSK9-F1
#
_cell.length_a   1.000
_cell.length_b   1.000
_cell.length_c   1.000
_cell.angle_alpha   90.00
_cell.angle_beta   90.00
_cell.angle_gamma   90.00
#
_symmetry.space_group_name_H-M   'P 1'
#
loop_
_entity.id
_entity.type
_entity.pdbx_description
1 polymer ?
#
loop_
_entity_poly.entity_id
_entity_poly.type
_entity_poly.pdbx_seq_one_letter_code
_entity_poly.pdbx_strand_id
1 'polypeptide(L)'
;MNTEAAVEPIRDLSWMAQMANGPLERFELEGFSVAAVSGSPSHDRTGSSVRFRLLFTQAGDHRPVYAVNLERSILGEWLLTEQERDAHRIFARLSAPLAYDEFRIRALERALQKLSAPDKGPSPSNKENSQVPPRVRR
;
A
#
# COMPACT_ATOMS: atom_id res chain seq x y z
N MET A 1 -22.08 20.50 -4.65
CA MET A 1 -21.31 19.75 -3.62
C MET A 1 -20.61 18.63 -4.37
N ASN A 2 -19.30 18.76 -4.60
CA ASN A 2 -18.53 17.70 -5.23
C ASN A 2 -18.26 16.63 -4.18
N THR A 3 -18.72 15.41 -4.44
CA THR A 3 -18.41 14.25 -3.60
C THR A 3 -16.98 13.86 -3.92
N GLU A 4 -16.02 14.31 -3.10
CA GLU A 4 -14.69 13.70 -3.05
C GLU A 4 -14.89 12.20 -2.86
N ALA A 5 -14.41 11.38 -3.79
CA ALA A 5 -14.46 9.94 -3.65
C ALA A 5 -13.67 9.57 -2.39
N ALA A 6 -14.38 9.15 -1.34
CA ALA A 6 -13.76 8.83 -0.06
C ALA A 6 -12.71 7.73 -0.27
N VAL A 7 -11.46 8.00 0.11
CA VAL A 7 -10.39 7.01 0.08
C VAL A 7 -10.72 5.94 1.12
N GLU A 8 -10.88 4.69 0.68
CA GLU A 8 -11.24 3.61 1.59
C GLU A 8 -10.04 3.21 2.48
N PRO A 9 -10.24 3.04 3.80
CA PRO A 9 -9.18 2.66 4.72
C PRO A 9 -8.73 1.21 4.51
N ILE A 10 -7.50 0.93 4.96
CA ILE A 10 -6.96 -0.43 5.06
C ILE A 10 -7.85 -1.25 6.01
N ARG A 11 -8.25 -2.44 5.57
CA ARG A 11 -9.12 -3.35 6.35
C ARG A 11 -8.37 -4.25 7.32
N ASP A 12 -7.09 -4.51 7.06
CA ASP A 12 -6.22 -5.20 8.00
C ASP A 12 -6.12 -4.37 9.28
N LEU A 13 -6.23 -5.02 10.44
CA LEU A 13 -6.21 -4.38 11.77
C LEU A 13 -4.87 -4.58 12.49
N SER A 14 -3.92 -5.30 11.89
CA SER A 14 -2.58 -5.53 12.45
C SER A 14 -1.85 -4.23 12.79
N TRP A 15 -2.13 -3.14 12.07
CA TRP A 15 -1.57 -1.82 12.31
C TRP A 15 -1.98 -1.23 13.66
N MET A 16 -3.14 -1.57 14.22
CA MET A 16 -3.56 -1.07 15.54
C MET A 16 -2.64 -1.59 16.65
N ALA A 17 -2.31 -2.89 16.60
CA ALA A 17 -1.38 -3.48 17.56
C ALA A 17 0.03 -2.87 17.43
N GLN A 18 0.48 -2.62 16.20
CA GLN A 18 1.76 -1.95 15.95
C GLN A 18 1.77 -0.51 16.47
N MET A 19 0.70 0.25 16.24
CA MET A 19 0.55 1.62 16.75
C MET A 19 0.45 1.68 18.28
N ALA A 20 -0.18 0.68 18.91
CA ALA A 20 -0.28 0.58 20.37
C ALA A 20 1.07 0.39 21.05
N ASN A 21 2.05 -0.20 20.36
CA ASN A 21 3.44 -0.32 20.85
C ASN A 21 4.24 0.99 20.74
N GLY A 22 3.63 2.05 20.19
CA GLY A 22 4.26 3.33 19.96
C GLY A 22 4.93 3.42 18.58
N PRO A 23 4.76 4.54 17.86
CA PRO A 23 5.43 4.73 16.59
C PRO A 23 6.94 4.96 16.80
N LEU A 24 7.73 4.56 15.81
CA LEU A 24 9.14 4.92 15.71
C LEU A 24 9.30 6.41 15.41
N GLU A 25 8.43 6.95 14.57
CA GLU A 25 8.36 8.37 14.23
C GLU A 25 6.97 8.75 13.68
N ARG A 26 6.68 10.05 13.70
CA ARG A 26 5.52 10.67 13.06
C ARG A 26 5.94 11.93 12.32
N PHE A 27 5.37 12.15 11.14
CA PHE A 27 5.61 13.34 10.32
C PHE A 27 4.46 13.52 9.32
N GLU A 28 4.52 14.58 8.51
CA GLU A 28 3.56 14.85 7.46
C GLU A 28 4.19 14.69 6.07
N LEU A 29 3.39 14.24 5.10
CA LEU A 29 3.78 14.14 3.69
C LEU A 29 2.57 14.46 2.81
N GLU A 30 2.62 15.53 2.01
CA GLU A 30 1.59 15.86 1.00
C GLU A 30 0.13 15.82 1.53
N GLY A 31 -0.12 16.34 2.74
CA GLY A 31 -1.44 16.34 3.37
C GLY A 31 -1.83 15.03 4.07
N PHE A 32 -0.91 14.06 4.15
CA PHE A 32 -1.07 12.84 4.94
C PHE A 32 -0.28 12.94 6.24
N SER A 33 -0.90 12.50 7.34
CA SER A 33 -0.19 12.15 8.56
C SER A 33 0.45 10.77 8.37
N VAL A 34 1.75 10.66 8.59
CA VAL A 34 2.52 9.42 8.43
C VAL A 34 3.00 8.94 9.79
N ALA A 35 2.78 7.67 10.08
CA ALA A 35 3.33 7.00 11.25
C ALA A 35 4.19 5.82 10.84
N ALA A 36 5.43 5.79 11.31
CA ALA A 36 6.28 4.62 11.17
C ALA A 36 6.13 3.71 12.37
N VAL A 37 5.99 2.42 12.14
CA VAL A 37 5.89 1.40 13.18
C VAL A 37 6.83 0.23 12.87
N SER A 38 7.36 -0.38 13.93
CA SER A 38 7.99 -1.70 13.83
C SER A 38 6.95 -2.79 14.04
N GLY A 39 7.11 -3.90 13.33
CA GLY A 39 6.34 -5.09 13.65
C GLY A 39 6.88 -5.77 14.90
N SER A 40 5.98 -6.37 15.68
CA SER A 40 6.38 -7.29 16.74
C SER A 40 6.81 -8.62 16.10
N PRO A 41 7.89 -9.26 16.57
CA PRO A 41 8.29 -10.61 16.10
C PRO A 41 7.23 -11.68 16.35
N SER A 42 6.25 -11.37 17.18
CA SER A 42 5.23 -12.28 17.67
C SER A 42 3.88 -11.84 17.11
N HIS A 43 3.20 -12.79 16.43
CA HIS A 43 1.77 -12.78 16.04
C HIS A 43 1.33 -12.62 14.58
N ASP A 44 2.16 -12.89 13.56
CA ASP A 44 1.59 -13.25 12.25
C ASP A 44 1.42 -14.76 12.09
N ARG A 45 0.17 -15.23 12.23
CA ARG A 45 -0.27 -16.61 11.91
C ARG A 45 -0.15 -16.93 10.40
N THR A 46 0.14 -15.94 9.59
CA THR A 46 0.24 -16.01 8.12
C THR A 46 1.65 -16.38 7.62
N GLY A 47 2.64 -16.45 8.53
CA GLY A 47 4.02 -16.83 8.20
C GLY A 47 4.84 -15.71 7.52
N SER A 48 4.22 -14.59 7.14
CA SER A 48 4.93 -13.36 6.76
C SER A 48 5.06 -12.46 7.99
N SER A 49 6.25 -11.92 8.28
CA SER A 49 6.44 -11.00 9.40
C SER A 49 6.79 -9.60 8.90
N VAL A 50 5.94 -8.62 9.19
CA VAL A 50 6.27 -7.21 8.96
C VAL A 50 7.38 -6.79 9.91
N ARG A 51 8.46 -6.22 9.37
CA ARG A 51 9.56 -5.64 10.15
C ARG A 51 9.37 -4.15 10.39
N PHE A 52 9.10 -3.41 9.32
CA PHE A 52 8.79 -1.98 9.35
C PHE A 52 7.59 -1.69 8.48
N ARG A 53 6.80 -0.68 8.88
CA ARG A 53 5.65 -0.21 8.12
C ARG A 53 5.51 1.30 8.25
N LEU A 54 5.27 1.97 7.12
CA LEU A 54 4.76 3.34 7.10
C LEU A 54 3.26 3.30 6.86
N LEU A 55 2.50 3.95 7.73
CA LEU A 55 1.06 4.11 7.66
C LEU A 55 0.74 5.54 7.23
N PHE A 56 -0.06 5.70 6.19
CA PHE A 56 -0.47 7.00 5.67
C PHE A 56 -1.96 7.20 5.95
N THR A 57 -2.26 8.24 6.72
CA THR A 57 -3.62 8.60 7.13
C THR A 57 -3.95 9.97 6.56
N GLN A 58 -5.13 10.13 5.97
CA GLN A 58 -5.58 11.42 5.48
C GLN A 58 -5.78 12.39 6.65
N ALA A 59 -5.47 13.67 6.47
CA ALA A 59 -5.67 14.68 7.50
C ALA A 59 -7.12 14.66 8.04
N GLY A 60 -7.25 14.54 9.36
CA GLY A 60 -8.56 14.47 10.04
C GLY A 60 -9.16 13.06 10.16
N ASP A 61 -8.55 12.04 9.55
CA ASP A 61 -8.91 10.63 9.77
C ASP A 61 -7.99 9.99 10.84
N HIS A 62 -8.42 8.84 11.36
CA HIS A 62 -7.66 8.00 12.28
C HIS A 62 -7.28 6.65 11.66
N ARG A 63 -7.81 6.34 10.47
CA ARG A 63 -7.57 5.06 9.79
C ARG A 63 -6.59 5.24 8.62
N PRO A 64 -5.53 4.41 8.55
CA PRO A 64 -4.62 4.48 7.43
C PRO A 64 -5.32 4.03 6.14
N VAL A 65 -5.08 4.77 5.07
CA VAL A 65 -5.61 4.50 3.72
C VAL A 65 -4.59 3.81 2.83
N TYR A 66 -3.31 3.98 3.16
CA TYR A 66 -2.19 3.40 2.43
C TYR A 66 -1.10 2.97 3.41
N ALA A 67 -0.37 1.91 3.05
CA ALA A 67 0.79 1.46 3.80
C ALA A 67 1.88 0.93 2.88
N VAL A 68 3.12 1.12 3.31
CA VAL A 68 4.30 0.48 2.70
C VAL A 68 5.01 -0.32 3.77
N ASN A 69 5.33 -1.58 3.46
CA ASN A 69 5.89 -2.53 4.41
C ASN A 69 7.24 -3.05 3.92
N LEU A 70 8.13 -3.28 4.88
CA LEU A 70 9.23 -4.23 4.75
C LEU A 70 8.82 -5.50 5.49
N GLU A 71 8.71 -6.61 4.77
CA GLU A 71 8.27 -7.88 5.33
C GLU A 71 9.20 -9.03 4.91
N ARG A 72 9.13 -10.11 5.69
CA ARG A 72 9.79 -11.37 5.36
C ARG A 72 8.73 -12.38 4.94
N SER A 73 8.83 -12.91 3.74
CA SER A 73 7.89 -13.92 3.21
C SER A 73 8.01 -15.25 3.98
N ILE A 74 7.02 -16.12 3.81
CA ILE A 74 7.04 -17.48 4.38
C ILE A 74 8.22 -18.32 3.88
N LEU A 75 8.75 -18.01 2.69
CA LEU A 75 9.93 -18.64 2.11
C LEU A 75 11.23 -17.99 2.56
N GLY A 76 11.14 -16.97 3.42
CA GLY A 76 12.28 -16.28 4.01
C GLY A 76 12.84 -15.12 3.18
N GLU A 77 12.23 -14.80 2.03
CA GLU A 77 12.62 -13.66 1.18
C GLU A 77 12.24 -12.32 1.82
N TRP A 78 13.04 -11.29 1.58
CA TRP A 78 12.72 -9.93 2.00
C TRP A 78 11.97 -9.19 0.90
N LEU A 79 10.83 -8.60 1.24
CA LEU A 79 9.93 -7.96 0.29
C LEU A 79 9.64 -6.52 0.72
N LEU A 80 9.55 -5.63 -0.27
CA LEU A 80 8.83 -4.37 -0.11
C LEU A 80 7.46 -4.51 -0.72
N THR A 81 6.44 -4.22 0.09
CA THR A 81 5.04 -4.37 -0.27
C THR A 81 4.26 -3.09 -0.01
N GLU A 82 3.19 -2.91 -0.77
CA GLU A 82 2.22 -1.84 -0.57
C GLU A 82 0.84 -2.42 -0.27
N GLN A 83 0.06 -1.68 0.52
CA GLN A 83 -1.29 -2.06 0.90
C GLN A 83 -2.28 -0.92 0.69
N GLU A 84 -3.37 -1.23 -0.01
CA GLU A 84 -4.51 -0.34 -0.25
C GLU A 84 -5.78 -1.14 -0.04
N ARG A 85 -6.67 -0.68 0.86
CA ARG A 85 -7.92 -1.39 1.19
C ARG A 85 -7.63 -2.84 1.65
N ASP A 86 -7.91 -3.82 0.78
CA ASP A 86 -7.66 -5.26 0.93
C ASP A 86 -6.53 -5.77 0.01
N ALA A 87 -6.07 -4.96 -0.94
CA ALA A 87 -5.04 -5.33 -1.89
C ALA A 87 -3.66 -5.22 -1.26
N HIS A 88 -2.85 -6.25 -1.45
CA HIS A 88 -1.46 -6.31 -1.02
C HIS A 88 -0.57 -6.67 -2.22
N ARG A 89 0.43 -5.84 -2.52
CA ARG A 89 1.25 -5.98 -3.74
C ARG A 89 2.73 -5.88 -3.44
N ILE A 90 3.53 -6.76 -4.03
CA ILE A 90 4.98 -6.72 -3.98
C ILE A 90 5.48 -5.76 -5.06
N PHE A 91 6.27 -4.76 -4.69
CA PHE A 91 6.92 -3.88 -5.65
C PHE A 91 8.44 -4.02 -5.68
N ALA A 92 9.05 -4.68 -4.69
CA ALA A 92 10.45 -5.10 -4.77
C ALA A 92 10.72 -6.39 -3.99
N ARG A 93 11.65 -7.19 -4.49
CA ARG A 93 12.28 -8.31 -3.78
C ARG A 93 13.72 -7.94 -3.44
N LEU A 94 14.17 -8.32 -2.25
CA LEU A 94 15.46 -7.95 -1.70
C LEU A 94 16.25 -9.20 -1.32
N SER A 95 17.56 -9.16 -1.55
CA SER A 95 18.49 -10.23 -1.13
C SER A 95 18.78 -10.21 0.37
N ALA A 96 18.59 -9.06 1.02
CA ALA A 96 18.87 -8.82 2.43
C ALA A 96 17.85 -7.82 3.01
N PRO A 97 17.63 -7.80 4.33
CA PRO A 97 16.74 -6.81 4.93
C PRO A 97 17.35 -5.41 4.86
N LEU A 98 16.49 -4.40 4.67
CA LEU A 98 16.91 -3.01 4.79
C LEU A 98 17.01 -2.58 6.25
N ALA A 99 17.92 -1.65 6.51
CA ALA A 99 17.87 -0.83 7.72
C ALA A 99 16.66 0.13 7.66
N TYR A 100 16.29 0.69 8.81
CA TYR A 100 15.12 1.56 8.90
C TYR A 100 15.20 2.76 7.96
N ASP A 101 16.33 3.48 7.95
CA ASP A 101 16.48 4.69 7.14
C ASP A 101 16.39 4.41 5.64
N GLU A 102 16.97 3.29 5.18
CA GLU A 102 16.89 2.89 3.77
C GLU A 102 15.47 2.45 3.39
N PHE A 103 14.79 1.71 4.28
CA PHE A 103 13.37 1.40 4.12
C PHE A 103 12.53 2.68 4.01
N ARG A 104 12.74 3.63 4.93
CA ARG A 104 12.00 4.89 5.01
C ARG A 104 12.12 5.68 3.70
N ILE A 105 13.33 5.82 3.16
CA ILE A 105 13.57 6.52 1.89
C ILE A 105 12.77 5.85 0.76
N ARG A 106 12.92 4.54 0.56
CA ARG A 106 12.24 3.81 -0.51
C ARG A 106 10.71 3.81 -0.35
N ALA A 107 10.24 3.75 0.89
CA ALA A 107 8.81 3.78 1.19
C ALA A 107 8.19 5.15 0.88
N LEU A 108 8.90 6.24 1.18
CA LEU A 108 8.48 7.59 0.85
C LEU A 108 8.50 7.86 -0.65
N GLU A 109 9.54 7.43 -1.36
CA GLU A 109 9.59 7.51 -2.83
C GLU A 109 8.40 6.78 -3.46
N ARG A 110 8.07 5.59 -2.95
CA ARG A 110 6.92 4.82 -3.43
C ARG A 110 5.60 5.51 -3.12
N ALA A 111 5.46 6.04 -1.90
CA ALA A 111 4.26 6.76 -1.49
C ALA A 111 4.03 8.02 -2.34
N LEU A 112 5.08 8.80 -2.64
CA LEU A 112 5.00 9.95 -3.52
C LEU A 112 4.52 9.56 -4.93
N GLN A 113 5.08 8.49 -5.51
CA GLN A 113 4.61 7.99 -6.81
C GLN A 113 3.12 7.58 -6.80
N LYS A 114 2.65 7.05 -5.67
CA LYS A 114 1.30 6.52 -5.53
C LYS A 114 0.26 7.59 -5.20
N LEU A 115 0.57 8.46 -4.24
CA LEU A 115 -0.33 9.45 -3.67
C LEU A 115 -0.33 10.77 -4.48
N SER A 116 0.77 11.08 -5.17
CA SER A 116 0.83 12.24 -6.07
C SER A 116 0.30 11.95 -7.48
N ALA A 117 -0.10 10.71 -7.78
CA ALA A 117 -0.75 10.41 -9.03
C ALA A 117 -2.15 11.04 -9.02
N PRO A 118 -2.47 12.00 -9.92
CA PRO A 118 -3.83 12.49 -10.04
C PRO A 118 -4.72 11.30 -10.36
N ASP A 119 -5.83 11.20 -9.64
CA ASP A 119 -6.88 10.20 -9.78
C ASP A 119 -7.12 9.94 -11.28
N LYS A 120 -6.49 8.89 -11.81
CA LYS A 120 -6.83 8.41 -13.16
C LYS A 120 -8.20 7.79 -12.96
N GLY A 121 -9.23 8.63 -13.15
CA GLY A 121 -10.61 8.21 -13.30
C GLY A 121 -10.69 7.00 -14.23
N PRO A 122 -11.79 6.22 -14.14
CA PRO A 122 -11.88 4.88 -14.71
C PRO A 122 -11.34 4.87 -16.14
N SER A 123 -10.29 4.06 -16.36
CA SER A 123 -9.75 3.84 -17.70
C SER A 123 -10.92 3.46 -18.60
N PRO A 124 -11.13 4.15 -19.75
CA PRO A 124 -12.18 3.75 -20.67
C PRO A 124 -11.90 2.31 -21.09
N SER A 125 -12.78 1.42 -20.64
CA SER A 125 -12.81 0.04 -21.08
C SER A 125 -12.97 0.07 -22.59
N ASN A 126 -11.91 -0.32 -23.30
CA ASN A 126 -11.92 -0.45 -24.75
C ASN A 126 -12.89 -1.58 -25.13
N LYS A 127 -14.18 -1.26 -25.26
CA LYS A 127 -15.15 -2.08 -25.98
C LYS A 127 -15.15 -1.60 -27.43
N GLU A 128 -14.08 -1.92 -28.16
CA GLU A 128 -14.12 -1.82 -29.61
C GLU A 128 -14.87 -3.03 -30.16
N ASN A 129 -16.18 -2.79 -30.28
CA ASN A 129 -17.03 -3.10 -31.41
C ASN A 129 -16.77 -4.38 -32.22
N SER A 130 -17.78 -5.25 -32.18
CA SER A 130 -18.04 -6.31 -33.13
C SER A 130 -17.87 -5.88 -34.59
N GLN A 131 -17.08 -6.63 -35.35
CA GLN A 131 -17.26 -6.71 -36.80
C GLN A 131 -17.30 -8.18 -37.22
N VAL A 132 -18.52 -8.69 -37.33
CA VAL A 132 -18.84 -9.99 -37.89
C VAL A 132 -18.62 -9.90 -39.41
N PRO A 133 -17.88 -10.82 -40.05
CA PRO A 133 -17.74 -10.80 -41.51
C PRO A 133 -19.05 -11.26 -42.18
N PRO A 134 -19.45 -10.66 -43.31
CA PRO A 134 -20.64 -11.10 -44.03
C PRO A 134 -20.42 -12.49 -44.66
N ARG A 135 -21.38 -13.39 -44.42
CA ARG A 135 -21.54 -14.67 -45.12
C ARG A 135 -21.64 -14.44 -46.62
N VAL A 136 -20.70 -15.00 -47.38
CA VAL A 136 -20.80 -15.16 -48.83
C VAL A 136 -21.83 -16.26 -49.11
N ARG A 137 -22.92 -15.93 -49.80
CA ARG A 137 -23.74 -16.92 -50.51
C ARG A 137 -23.27 -16.97 -51.96
N ARG A 138 -22.86 -18.16 -52.41
CA ARG A 138 -22.90 -18.60 -53.80
C ARG A 138 -23.51 -19.98 -53.82
#